data_AF-A0A519U7W2-F1
#
_entry.id   AF-A0A519U7W2-F1
#
_cell.length_a   1.000
_cell.length_b   1.000
_cell.length_c   1.000
_cell.angle_alpha   90.00
_cell.angle_beta   90.00
_cell.angle_gamma   90.00
#
_symmetry.space_group_name_H-M   'P 1'
#
loop_
_entity.id
_entity.type
_entity.pdbx_description
1 polymer ?
#
loop_
_entity_poly.entity_id
_entity_poly.type
_entity_poly.pdbx_seq_one_letter_code
_entity_poly.pdbx_strand_id
1 'polypeptide(L)'
;MSIEQTDISPMDLLGKRLREQFPEITGGSVSARHDFFTVEIVQGTANAPFTKALDTFLKDYLSRFGDPEQEYQFTLQKGRQLVNILRYNDPEHGYHVEVLAEGKLHRLFVVDVMGATGDFSVYNEDFELLGAMNMKKVFERTDPDYGDDRPHPNFSDSGAWEATGELVQTYLNQIVGQVSLQIDAEYRKGLVDIEDEGDLVYYPSVFNVSVEQLKDGVREVGPTIGALEDYFQREKVIG
;
A
#
# COMPACT_ATOMS: atom_id res chain seq x y z
N MET A 1 -45.10 16.56 -28.98
CA MET A 1 -44.66 16.00 -27.69
C MET A 1 -43.15 15.88 -27.77
N SER A 2 -42.44 16.86 -27.21
CA SER A 2 -40.99 16.80 -27.05
C SER A 2 -40.69 15.85 -25.90
N ILE A 3 -39.94 14.79 -26.17
CA ILE A 3 -39.33 13.96 -25.12
C ILE A 3 -38.29 14.89 -24.47
N GLU A 4 -38.54 15.31 -23.24
CA GLU A 4 -37.50 15.94 -22.42
C GLU A 4 -36.38 14.91 -22.27
N GLN A 5 -35.28 15.11 -23.01
CA GLN A 5 -34.02 14.48 -22.66
C GLN A 5 -33.62 15.08 -21.31
N THR A 6 -33.94 14.38 -20.22
CA THR A 6 -33.29 14.60 -18.94
C THR A 6 -31.81 14.37 -19.16
N ASP A 7 -31.04 15.45 -19.20
CA ASP A 7 -29.59 15.45 -19.25
C ASP A 7 -29.10 14.95 -17.88
N ILE A 8 -28.90 13.63 -17.76
CA ILE A 8 -28.45 13.00 -16.51
C ILE A 8 -26.94 13.30 -16.40
N SER A 9 -26.52 13.89 -15.28
CA SER A 9 -25.11 14.21 -15.09
C SER A 9 -24.28 12.91 -15.13
N PRO A 10 -23.11 12.89 -15.81
CA PRO A 10 -22.20 11.75 -15.75
C PRO A 10 -21.85 11.33 -14.31
N MET A 11 -21.82 12.25 -13.36
CA MET A 11 -21.57 11.93 -11.95
C MET A 11 -22.75 11.20 -11.28
N ASP A 12 -23.99 11.48 -11.69
CA ASP A 12 -25.18 10.73 -11.24
C ASP A 12 -25.10 9.25 -11.67
N LEU A 13 -24.42 8.99 -12.79
CA LEU A 13 -24.25 7.65 -13.34
C LEU A 13 -23.07 6.88 -12.74
N LEU A 14 -22.16 7.54 -12.00
CA LEU A 14 -20.93 6.90 -11.50
C LEU A 14 -21.23 5.67 -10.64
N GLY A 15 -22.20 5.74 -9.72
CA GLY A 15 -22.58 4.59 -8.90
C GLY A 15 -23.18 3.41 -9.67
N LYS A 16 -23.77 3.67 -10.86
CA LYS A 16 -24.20 2.60 -11.77
C LYS A 16 -23.00 2.01 -12.52
N ARG A 17 -22.13 2.87 -13.06
CA ARG A 17 -20.92 2.46 -13.78
C ARG A 17 -19.97 1.63 -12.94
N LEU A 18 -19.78 2.01 -11.67
CA LEU A 18 -19.00 1.25 -10.70
C LEU A 18 -19.54 -0.18 -10.55
N ARG A 19 -20.85 -0.36 -10.39
CA ARG A 19 -21.46 -1.69 -10.27
C ARG A 19 -21.43 -2.50 -11.57
N GLU A 20 -21.45 -1.84 -12.73
CA GLU A 20 -21.30 -2.51 -14.03
C GLU A 20 -19.86 -3.00 -14.24
N GLN A 21 -18.87 -2.21 -13.83
CA GLN A 21 -17.45 -2.49 -14.03
C GLN A 21 -16.87 -3.45 -12.99
N PHE A 22 -17.34 -3.38 -11.74
CA PHE A 22 -16.81 -4.11 -10.61
C PHE A 22 -17.88 -5.00 -9.98
N PRO A 23 -17.95 -6.29 -10.34
CA PRO A 23 -18.95 -7.21 -9.79
C PRO A 23 -18.79 -7.42 -8.27
N GLU A 24 -17.64 -7.08 -7.70
CA GLU A 24 -17.38 -7.11 -6.26
C GLU A 24 -18.11 -6.02 -5.49
N ILE A 25 -18.60 -4.96 -6.16
CA ILE A 25 -19.36 -3.88 -5.52
C ILE A 25 -20.82 -4.33 -5.35
N THR A 26 -21.21 -4.55 -4.10
CA THR A 26 -22.57 -4.96 -3.73
C THR A 26 -23.51 -3.79 -3.47
N GLY A 27 -22.97 -2.61 -3.21
CA GLY A 27 -23.78 -1.44 -2.86
C GLY A 27 -22.94 -0.20 -2.60
N GLY A 28 -23.62 0.81 -2.10
CA GLY A 28 -22.98 2.08 -1.79
C GLY A 28 -23.98 3.22 -1.63
N SER A 29 -23.45 4.37 -1.27
CA SER A 29 -24.21 5.62 -1.18
C SER A 29 -23.38 6.76 -1.78
N VAL A 30 -24.07 7.82 -2.17
CA VAL A 30 -23.45 9.05 -2.70
C VAL A 30 -24.06 10.25 -1.99
N SER A 31 -23.24 11.24 -1.67
CA SER A 31 -23.71 12.52 -1.14
C SER A 31 -24.52 13.29 -2.17
N ALA A 32 -25.33 14.25 -1.72
CA ALA A 32 -26.11 15.10 -2.63
C ALA A 32 -25.25 15.95 -3.57
N ARG A 33 -23.97 16.20 -3.22
CA ARG A 33 -23.02 16.95 -4.03
C ARG A 33 -22.16 16.08 -4.94
N HIS A 34 -22.33 14.76 -4.89
CA HIS A 34 -21.52 13.79 -5.64
C HIS A 34 -20.00 13.92 -5.40
N ASP A 35 -19.61 14.38 -4.20
CA ASP A 35 -18.22 14.49 -3.73
C ASP A 35 -17.82 13.35 -2.78
N PHE A 36 -18.79 12.72 -2.11
CA PHE A 36 -18.54 11.64 -1.16
C PHE A 36 -19.30 10.39 -1.56
N PHE A 37 -18.57 9.27 -1.68
CA PHE A 37 -19.08 7.97 -2.06
C PHE A 37 -18.70 6.94 -1.01
N THR A 38 -19.67 6.14 -0.58
CA THR A 38 -19.40 4.89 0.13
C THR A 38 -19.56 3.74 -0.85
N VAL A 39 -18.57 2.85 -0.91
CA VAL A 39 -18.54 1.69 -1.80
C VAL A 39 -18.46 0.43 -0.95
N GLU A 40 -19.52 -0.39 -1.02
CA GLU A 40 -19.61 -1.63 -0.26
C GLU A 40 -19.17 -2.81 -1.14
N ILE A 41 -18.14 -3.53 -0.70
CA ILE A 41 -17.55 -4.66 -1.43
C ILE A 41 -17.77 -6.00 -0.71
N VAL A 42 -17.85 -7.09 -1.48
CA VAL A 42 -17.98 -8.44 -0.93
C VAL A 42 -16.82 -8.76 0.03
N GLN A 43 -17.11 -9.42 1.16
CA GLN A 43 -16.11 -9.73 2.21
C GLN A 43 -14.88 -10.51 1.68
N GLY A 44 -15.08 -11.41 0.72
CA GLY A 44 -14.04 -12.26 0.14
C GLY A 44 -13.15 -11.59 -0.92
N THR A 45 -13.41 -10.33 -1.30
CA THR A 45 -12.62 -9.62 -2.31
C THR A 45 -11.19 -9.35 -1.84
N ALA A 46 -10.17 -9.59 -2.64
CA ALA A 46 -8.80 -9.20 -2.28
C ALA A 46 -8.66 -7.66 -2.29
N ASN A 47 -8.24 -7.06 -1.17
CA ASN A 47 -8.25 -5.60 -0.99
C ASN A 47 -7.37 -4.86 -2.01
N ALA A 48 -6.08 -5.22 -2.11
CA ALA A 48 -5.12 -4.48 -2.91
C ALA A 48 -5.41 -4.53 -4.43
N PRO A 49 -5.62 -5.72 -5.05
CA PRO A 49 -5.94 -5.80 -6.48
C PRO A 49 -7.22 -5.05 -6.84
N PHE A 50 -8.26 -5.15 -6.00
CA PHE A 50 -9.50 -4.43 -6.19
C PHE A 50 -9.31 -2.91 -6.09
N THR A 51 -8.63 -2.45 -5.04
CA THR A 51 -8.38 -1.02 -4.78
C THR A 51 -7.59 -0.40 -5.93
N LYS A 52 -6.56 -1.10 -6.43
CA LYS A 52 -5.76 -0.66 -7.58
C LYS A 52 -6.60 -0.54 -8.87
N ALA A 53 -7.43 -1.53 -9.15
CA ALA A 53 -8.31 -1.51 -10.32
C ALA A 53 -9.35 -0.40 -10.23
N LEU A 54 -9.93 -0.21 -9.04
CA LEU A 54 -10.88 0.86 -8.75
C LEU A 54 -10.24 2.25 -8.88
N ASP A 55 -9.04 2.45 -8.30
CA ASP A 55 -8.31 3.70 -8.39
C ASP A 55 -8.01 4.09 -9.85
N THR A 56 -7.58 3.12 -10.65
CA THR A 56 -7.33 3.32 -12.09
C THR A 56 -8.59 3.78 -12.82
N PHE A 57 -9.71 3.10 -12.56
CA PHE A 57 -11.01 3.47 -13.14
C PHE A 57 -11.46 4.87 -12.71
N LEU A 58 -11.37 5.18 -11.42
CA LEU A 58 -11.80 6.46 -10.85
C LEU A 58 -10.98 7.62 -11.40
N LYS A 59 -9.65 7.47 -11.51
CA LYS A 59 -8.78 8.48 -12.14
C LYS A 59 -9.20 8.78 -13.58
N ASP A 60 -9.42 7.74 -14.39
CA ASP A 60 -9.86 7.93 -15.78
C ASP A 60 -11.25 8.58 -15.83
N TYR A 61 -12.20 8.13 -15.00
CA TYR A 61 -13.55 8.67 -14.97
C TYR A 61 -13.60 10.14 -14.54
N LEU A 62 -12.94 10.47 -13.43
CA LEU A 62 -12.91 11.83 -12.88
C LEU A 62 -12.16 12.79 -13.81
N SER A 63 -11.11 12.34 -14.51
CA SER A 63 -10.43 13.18 -15.50
C SER A 63 -11.31 13.58 -16.68
N ARG A 64 -12.34 12.77 -17.00
CA ARG A 64 -13.25 13.01 -18.13
C ARG A 64 -14.54 13.71 -17.73
N PHE A 65 -15.01 13.44 -16.51
CA PHE A 65 -16.37 13.78 -16.08
C PHE A 65 -16.46 14.48 -14.73
N GLY A 66 -15.37 14.46 -13.95
CA GLY A 66 -15.28 15.16 -12.67
C GLY A 66 -14.94 16.63 -12.85
N ASP A 67 -15.23 17.40 -11.82
CA ASP A 67 -14.79 18.78 -11.67
C ASP A 67 -13.36 18.78 -11.07
N PRO A 68 -12.35 19.32 -11.78
CA PRO A 68 -10.97 19.34 -11.27
C PRO A 68 -10.78 20.21 -10.02
N GLU A 69 -11.71 21.14 -9.74
CA GLU A 69 -11.67 21.98 -8.53
C GLU A 69 -12.41 21.33 -7.34
N GLN A 70 -13.11 20.21 -7.58
CA GLN A 70 -13.85 19.50 -6.54
C GLN A 70 -13.04 18.33 -6.00
N GLU A 71 -12.93 18.26 -4.68
CA GLU A 71 -12.42 17.10 -3.96
C GLU A 71 -13.43 15.95 -4.01
N TYR A 72 -12.93 14.75 -4.27
CA TYR A 72 -13.73 13.53 -4.26
C TYR A 72 -13.19 12.54 -3.24
N GLN A 73 -14.08 11.93 -2.46
CA GLN A 73 -13.75 10.89 -1.49
C GLN A 73 -14.55 9.62 -1.76
N PHE A 74 -13.85 8.48 -1.82
CA PHE A 74 -14.43 7.15 -1.95
C PHE A 74 -14.02 6.28 -0.75
N THR A 75 -14.95 6.05 0.15
CA THR A 75 -14.78 5.18 1.32
C THR A 75 -15.16 3.75 0.96
N LEU A 76 -14.17 2.85 0.95
CA LEU A 76 -14.34 1.44 0.59
C LEU A 76 -14.58 0.61 1.86
N GLN A 77 -15.64 -0.19 1.90
CA GLN A 77 -16.04 -0.94 3.09
C GLN A 77 -16.41 -2.39 2.79
N LYS A 78 -16.17 -3.26 3.79
CA LYS A 78 -16.61 -4.66 3.87
C LYS A 78 -17.45 -4.85 5.12
N GLY A 79 -18.76 -4.74 5.01
CA GLY A 79 -19.70 -4.77 6.13
C GLY A 79 -19.44 -3.62 7.10
N ARG A 80 -18.69 -3.89 8.17
CA ARG A 80 -18.29 -2.88 9.18
C ARG A 80 -16.81 -2.53 9.12
N GLN A 81 -16.05 -3.18 8.26
CA GLN A 81 -14.61 -2.97 8.13
C GLN A 81 -14.35 -1.91 7.06
N LEU A 82 -13.67 -0.83 7.45
CA LEU A 82 -13.09 0.11 6.50
C LEU A 82 -11.88 -0.54 5.82
N VAL A 83 -11.88 -0.53 4.48
CA VAL A 83 -10.81 -1.11 3.66
C VAL A 83 -9.82 -0.03 3.27
N ASN A 84 -10.30 1.08 2.70
CA ASN A 84 -9.49 2.23 2.34
C ASN A 84 -10.37 3.47 2.13
N ILE A 85 -9.76 4.65 2.10
CA ILE A 85 -10.37 5.89 1.67
C ILE A 85 -9.52 6.44 0.52
N LEU A 86 -10.07 6.42 -0.69
CA LEU A 86 -9.41 7.03 -1.85
C LEU A 86 -9.87 8.48 -1.97
N ARG A 87 -8.93 9.42 -2.01
CA ARG A 87 -9.24 10.83 -2.28
C ARG A 87 -8.61 11.32 -3.57
N TYR A 88 -9.31 12.21 -4.24
CA TYR A 88 -8.89 12.85 -5.49
C TYR A 88 -9.06 14.35 -5.39
N ASN A 89 -8.15 15.09 -6.03
CA ASN A 89 -8.07 16.55 -6.02
C ASN A 89 -7.91 17.19 -4.62
N ASP A 90 -7.60 16.38 -3.60
CA ASP A 90 -7.31 16.83 -2.23
C ASP A 90 -5.77 17.03 -2.10
N PRO A 91 -5.28 18.27 -2.05
CA PRO A 91 -3.85 18.56 -1.97
C PRO A 91 -3.24 18.22 -0.59
N GLU A 92 -4.07 17.97 0.43
CA GLU A 92 -3.66 17.62 1.79
C GLU A 92 -3.77 16.10 2.06
N HIS A 93 -4.22 15.31 1.08
CA HIS A 93 -4.45 13.87 1.29
C HIS A 93 -3.16 13.06 1.32
N GLY A 94 -2.76 12.71 2.54
CA GLY A 94 -1.71 11.74 2.80
C GLY A 94 -0.31 12.23 2.43
N TYR A 95 0.68 11.41 2.78
CA TYR A 95 2.08 11.67 2.45
C TYR A 95 2.52 10.67 1.39
N HIS A 96 2.86 11.19 0.21
CA HIS A 96 3.54 10.43 -0.83
C HIS A 96 5.04 10.44 -0.54
N VAL A 97 5.61 9.28 -0.30
CA VAL A 97 7.03 9.15 0.00
C VAL A 97 7.68 8.20 -0.99
N GLU A 98 8.80 8.60 -1.56
CA GLU A 98 9.60 7.72 -2.40
C GLU A 98 10.70 7.07 -1.56
N VAL A 99 10.83 5.75 -1.67
CA VAL A 99 11.81 4.94 -0.93
C VAL A 99 12.63 4.13 -1.91
N LEU A 100 13.95 4.26 -1.84
CA LEU A 100 14.86 3.42 -2.61
C LEU A 100 15.19 2.17 -1.77
N ALA A 101 14.62 1.03 -2.14
CA ALA A 101 14.85 -0.28 -1.51
C ALA A 101 15.09 -1.31 -2.62
N GLU A 102 15.94 -2.31 -2.40
CA GLU A 102 16.33 -3.30 -3.44
C GLU A 102 16.86 -2.68 -4.76
N GLY A 103 17.37 -1.45 -4.73
CA GLY A 103 17.76 -0.71 -5.94
C GLY A 103 16.58 -0.26 -6.83
N LYS A 104 15.34 -0.36 -6.34
CA LYS A 104 14.12 0.14 -6.99
C LYS A 104 13.51 1.28 -6.19
N LEU A 105 12.92 2.23 -6.90
CA LEU A 105 12.18 3.33 -6.28
C LEU A 105 10.73 2.90 -6.05
N HIS A 106 10.37 2.71 -4.79
CA HIS A 106 9.02 2.41 -4.32
C HIS A 106 8.29 3.70 -3.95
N ARG A 107 6.96 3.70 -4.12
CA ARG A 107 6.13 4.85 -3.76
C ARG A 107 5.16 4.45 -2.66
N LEU A 108 5.34 5.07 -1.51
CA LEU A 108 4.52 4.84 -0.34
C LEU A 108 3.44 5.91 -0.23
N PHE A 109 2.26 5.47 0.19
CA PHE A 109 1.10 6.30 0.47
C PHE A 109 0.78 6.16 1.95
N VAL A 110 1.08 7.19 2.74
CA VAL A 110 0.73 7.23 4.16
C VAL A 110 -0.54 8.06 4.33
N VAL A 111 -1.65 7.42 4.65
CA VAL A 111 -2.96 8.07 4.70
C VAL A 111 -3.57 7.98 6.10
N ASP A 112 -4.26 9.05 6.50
CA ASP A 112 -5.15 9.03 7.66
C ASP A 112 -6.39 8.22 7.31
N VAL A 113 -6.56 7.09 8.00
CA VAL A 113 -7.69 6.19 7.83
C VAL A 113 -8.35 6.04 9.19
N MET A 114 -8.85 7.14 9.74
CA MET A 114 -9.57 7.17 11.01
C MET A 114 -10.49 5.93 11.19
N GLY A 115 -10.10 5.03 12.10
CA GLY A 115 -11.04 4.17 12.81
C GLY A 115 -11.11 2.67 12.50
N ALA A 116 -10.21 2.06 11.70
CA ALA A 116 -10.23 0.60 11.56
C ALA A 116 -8.89 -0.13 11.55
N THR A 117 -7.82 0.46 10.99
CA THR A 117 -6.51 -0.19 10.86
C THR A 117 -5.41 0.50 11.69
N GLY A 118 -5.65 1.76 12.07
CA GLY A 118 -4.76 2.63 12.83
C GLY A 118 -5.23 4.07 12.65
N ASP A 119 -4.62 5.03 13.33
CA ASP A 119 -4.80 6.45 12.99
C ASP A 119 -4.17 6.77 11.63
N PHE A 120 -3.12 6.02 11.24
CA PHE A 120 -2.50 6.11 9.91
C PHE A 120 -2.24 4.73 9.32
N SER A 121 -2.37 4.59 8.01
CA SER A 121 -2.05 3.36 7.26
C SER A 121 -1.05 3.66 6.16
N VAL A 122 -0.12 2.72 5.93
CA VAL A 122 0.94 2.84 4.92
C VAL A 122 0.74 1.80 3.84
N TYR A 123 0.64 2.25 2.59
CA TYR A 123 0.46 1.40 1.43
C TYR A 123 1.62 1.55 0.45
N ASN A 124 1.94 0.51 -0.32
CA ASN A 124 2.81 0.62 -1.50
C ASN A 124 2.03 1.11 -2.74
N GLU A 125 2.72 1.22 -3.88
CA GLU A 125 2.16 1.56 -5.19
C GLU A 125 1.08 0.60 -5.70
N ASP A 126 1.00 -0.60 -5.13
CA ASP A 126 0.02 -1.63 -5.45
C ASP A 126 -1.18 -1.65 -4.48
N PHE A 127 -1.25 -0.68 -3.54
CA PHE A 127 -2.24 -0.61 -2.47
C PHE A 127 -2.19 -1.78 -1.47
N GLU A 128 -1.06 -2.47 -1.37
CA GLU A 128 -0.82 -3.44 -0.31
C GLU A 128 -0.51 -2.72 0.98
N LEU A 129 -1.18 -3.11 2.07
CA LEU A 129 -0.94 -2.56 3.39
C LEU A 129 0.40 -3.06 3.90
N LEU A 130 1.37 -2.16 4.02
CA LEU A 130 2.69 -2.44 4.56
C LEU A 130 2.72 -2.32 6.08
N GLY A 131 1.89 -1.46 6.64
CA GLY A 131 1.75 -1.32 8.09
C GLY A 131 0.71 -0.29 8.48
N ALA A 132 0.34 -0.30 9.75
CA ALA A 132 -0.56 0.69 10.31
C ALA A 132 -0.07 1.20 11.66
N MET A 133 -0.26 2.50 11.89
CA MET A 133 0.20 3.22 13.06
C MET A 133 -1.00 3.66 13.89
N ASN A 134 -0.97 3.32 15.18
CA ASN A 134 -1.89 3.80 16.19
C ASN A 134 -1.21 4.94 16.98
N MET A 135 -1.82 6.11 16.99
CA MET A 135 -1.42 7.25 17.80
C MET A 135 -2.09 7.15 19.17
N LYS A 136 -1.27 7.03 20.21
CA LYS A 136 -1.78 7.17 21.58
C LYS A 136 -2.00 8.65 21.88
N LYS A 137 -3.18 8.97 22.41
CA LYS A 137 -3.49 10.32 22.93
C LYS A 137 -2.41 10.72 23.94
N VAL A 138 -1.89 11.93 23.78
CA VAL A 138 -0.83 12.50 24.64
C VAL A 138 -1.27 12.62 26.11
N PHE A 139 -2.57 12.50 26.39
CA PHE A 139 -3.15 12.66 27.71
C PHE A 139 -4.07 11.48 28.05
N GLU A 140 -3.54 10.52 28.79
CA GLU A 140 -4.13 9.91 30.00
C GLU A 140 -3.18 8.82 30.52
N ARG A 141 -2.23 9.23 31.37
CA ARG A 141 -1.57 8.31 32.29
C ARG A 141 -2.62 7.84 33.31
N THR A 142 -3.13 6.64 33.14
CA THR A 142 -3.82 5.87 34.18
C THR A 142 -3.49 4.38 34.02
N ASP A 143 -2.38 3.96 34.65
CA ASP A 143 -1.91 2.64 35.15
C ASP A 143 -2.50 1.30 34.62
N PRO A 144 -1.76 0.16 34.71
CA PRO A 144 -0.38 -0.09 34.29
C PRO A 144 -0.21 -1.40 33.46
N ASP A 145 0.92 -1.46 32.76
CA ASP A 145 1.75 -2.65 32.46
C ASP A 145 1.38 -3.62 31.32
N TYR A 146 1.87 -3.28 30.12
CA TYR A 146 2.42 -4.25 29.16
C TYR A 146 3.87 -3.86 28.82
N GLY A 147 4.79 -3.93 29.80
CA GLY A 147 6.22 -3.77 29.57
C GLY A 147 6.65 -2.32 29.30
N ASP A 148 6.62 -1.51 30.36
CA ASP A 148 6.80 -0.05 30.41
C ASP A 148 8.24 0.49 30.18
N ASP A 149 9.08 -0.22 29.42
CA ASP A 149 10.50 0.18 29.24
C ASP A 149 10.92 0.44 27.79
N ARG A 150 10.00 0.37 26.80
CA ARG A 150 10.36 0.78 25.44
C ARG A 150 10.15 2.29 25.28
N PRO A 151 11.19 3.07 24.96
CA PRO A 151 10.97 4.46 24.58
C PRO A 151 10.08 4.48 23.33
N HIS A 152 8.91 5.09 23.44
CA HIS A 152 8.10 5.41 22.27
C HIS A 152 8.91 6.33 21.34
N PRO A 153 8.89 6.11 20.02
CA PRO A 153 7.99 5.24 19.24
C PRO A 153 8.44 3.77 19.08
N ASN A 154 7.47 2.84 18.93
CA ASN A 154 7.72 1.42 18.67
C ASN A 154 7.36 1.05 17.21
N PHE A 155 8.38 0.71 16.43
CA PHE A 155 8.23 0.29 15.03
C PHE A 155 8.61 -1.18 14.78
N SER A 156 8.77 -1.98 15.83
CA SER A 156 9.26 -3.37 15.70
C SER A 156 8.31 -4.33 14.98
N ASP A 157 7.03 -3.97 14.84
CA ASP A 157 6.00 -4.79 14.19
C ASP A 157 5.09 -3.91 13.33
N SER A 158 5.10 -4.09 12.01
CA SER A 158 4.24 -3.34 11.08
C SER A 158 2.75 -3.58 11.27
N GLY A 159 2.36 -4.69 11.89
CA GLY A 159 0.96 -4.95 12.23
C GLY A 159 0.45 -4.08 13.38
N ALA A 160 1.34 -3.43 14.14
CA ALA A 160 1.01 -2.65 15.32
C ALA A 160 2.05 -1.54 15.63
N TRP A 161 2.32 -0.64 14.68
CA TRP A 161 3.16 0.52 14.97
C TRP A 161 2.47 1.44 15.97
N GLU A 162 3.22 1.95 16.95
CA GLU A 162 2.71 2.84 17.98
C GLU A 162 3.57 4.11 18.11
N ALA A 163 2.92 5.27 18.12
CA ALA A 163 3.54 6.57 18.31
C ALA A 163 2.66 7.51 19.18
N THR A 164 3.18 8.68 19.53
CA THR A 164 2.46 9.70 20.33
C THR A 164 2.39 11.03 19.59
N GLY A 165 1.31 11.78 19.78
CA GLY A 165 1.07 13.06 19.09
C GLY A 165 -0.06 13.01 18.07
N GLU A 166 -0.26 14.11 17.36
CA GLU A 166 -1.39 14.25 16.40
C GLU A 166 -0.92 14.33 14.94
N LEU A 167 0.39 14.39 14.69
CA LEU A 167 0.96 14.64 13.35
C LEU A 167 1.86 13.48 12.88
N VAL A 168 1.47 12.81 11.79
CA VAL A 168 2.32 11.82 11.08
C VAL A 168 3.66 12.39 10.69
N GLN A 169 3.68 13.67 10.32
CA GLN A 169 4.88 14.30 9.79
C GLN A 169 6.09 14.15 10.73
N THR A 170 5.84 14.08 12.04
CA THR A 170 6.86 13.86 13.06
C THR A 170 7.57 12.50 12.94
N TYR A 171 6.91 11.50 12.34
CA TYR A 171 7.34 10.11 12.28
C TYR A 171 7.63 9.60 10.87
N LEU A 172 7.45 10.43 9.83
CA LEU A 172 7.62 10.03 8.42
C LEU A 172 8.96 9.37 8.15
N ASN A 173 10.08 9.93 8.62
CA ASN A 173 11.41 9.37 8.37
C ASN A 173 11.57 7.99 9.00
N GLN A 174 10.98 7.76 10.18
CA GLN A 174 11.02 6.49 10.88
C GLN A 174 10.13 5.45 10.18
N ILE A 175 8.94 5.86 9.74
CA ILE A 175 8.04 5.02 8.91
C ILE A 175 8.80 4.58 7.65
N VAL A 176 9.40 5.53 6.93
CA VAL A 176 10.16 5.27 5.70
C VAL A 176 11.31 4.31 5.93
N GLY A 177 12.11 4.53 6.98
CA GLY A 177 13.22 3.65 7.31
C GLY A 177 12.77 2.22 7.61
N GLN A 178 11.64 2.06 8.32
CA GLN A 178 11.12 0.75 8.69
C GLN A 178 10.49 0.02 7.51
N VAL A 179 9.74 0.73 6.66
CA VAL A 179 9.24 0.17 5.40
C VAL A 179 10.40 -0.28 4.51
N SER A 180 11.44 0.54 4.36
CA SER A 180 12.62 0.17 3.57
C SER A 180 13.25 -1.14 4.07
N LEU A 181 13.44 -1.26 5.39
CA LEU A 181 13.97 -2.48 5.99
C LEU A 181 13.07 -3.70 5.77
N GLN A 182 11.75 -3.52 5.75
CA GLN A 182 10.80 -4.61 5.49
C GLN A 182 10.81 -5.06 4.04
N ILE A 183 10.83 -4.10 3.09
CA ILE A 183 10.97 -4.39 1.67
C ILE A 183 12.29 -5.16 1.44
N ASP A 184 13.41 -4.64 1.93
CA ASP A 184 14.71 -5.31 1.83
C ASP A 184 14.71 -6.70 2.51
N ALA A 185 13.99 -6.87 3.63
CA ALA A 185 13.91 -8.16 4.31
C ALA A 185 13.07 -9.19 3.53
N GLU A 186 11.95 -8.78 2.93
CA GLU A 186 11.13 -9.66 2.08
C GLU A 186 11.85 -10.02 0.78
N TYR A 187 12.53 -9.06 0.15
CA TYR A 187 13.42 -9.30 -0.98
C TYR A 187 14.39 -10.43 -0.72
N ARG A 188 15.09 -10.34 0.42
CA ARG A 188 16.16 -11.28 0.78
C ARG A 188 15.63 -12.68 1.08
N LYS A 189 14.32 -12.84 1.33
CA LYS A 189 13.64 -14.14 1.45
C LYS A 189 13.22 -14.71 0.11
N GLY A 190 13.21 -13.91 -0.96
CA GLY A 190 12.93 -14.37 -2.32
C GLY A 190 13.82 -15.54 -2.71
N LEU A 191 13.30 -16.43 -3.55
CA LEU A 191 14.00 -17.63 -3.98
C LEU A 191 14.46 -17.48 -5.42
N VAL A 192 15.66 -17.97 -5.69
CA VAL A 192 16.17 -18.22 -7.03
C VAL A 192 15.88 -19.68 -7.35
N ASP A 193 15.00 -19.92 -8.32
CA ASP A 193 14.73 -21.24 -8.86
C ASP A 193 15.70 -21.56 -10.01
N ILE A 194 16.64 -22.47 -9.75
CA ILE A 194 17.64 -22.89 -10.74
C ILE A 194 17.08 -23.84 -11.80
N GLU A 195 15.82 -24.25 -11.68
CA GLU A 195 15.09 -25.01 -12.71
C GLU A 195 14.26 -24.08 -13.62
N ASP A 196 14.01 -22.83 -13.20
CA ASP A 196 13.28 -21.84 -13.99
C ASP A 196 14.20 -21.11 -14.98
N GLU A 197 13.85 -21.13 -16.27
CA GLU A 197 14.65 -20.47 -17.31
C GLU A 197 14.69 -18.94 -17.16
N GLY A 198 13.64 -18.33 -16.59
CA GLY A 198 13.58 -16.88 -16.34
C GLY A 198 14.59 -16.45 -15.27
N ASP A 199 14.64 -17.19 -14.17
CA ASP A 199 15.59 -16.94 -13.08
C ASP A 199 17.04 -17.14 -13.53
N LEU A 200 17.31 -18.14 -14.37
CA LEU A 200 18.62 -18.37 -14.98
C LEU A 200 19.05 -17.29 -15.99
N VAL A 201 18.13 -16.43 -16.45
CA VAL A 201 18.46 -15.26 -17.28
C VAL A 201 18.65 -14.02 -16.40
N TYR A 202 17.78 -13.83 -15.41
CA TYR A 202 17.73 -12.63 -14.59
C TYR A 202 18.85 -12.58 -13.55
N TYR A 203 18.92 -13.55 -12.64
CA TYR A 203 19.78 -13.49 -11.46
C TYR A 203 21.29 -13.52 -11.73
N PRO A 204 21.83 -14.20 -12.76
CA PRO A 204 23.25 -14.09 -13.07
C PRO A 204 23.66 -12.64 -13.39
N SER A 205 22.78 -11.88 -14.05
CA SER A 205 23.03 -10.46 -14.32
C SER A 205 22.98 -9.60 -13.05
N VAL A 206 22.04 -9.89 -12.14
CA VAL A 206 21.87 -9.20 -10.86
C VAL A 206 23.09 -9.40 -9.96
N PHE A 207 23.54 -10.64 -9.81
CA PHE A 207 24.72 -10.96 -8.99
C PHE A 207 26.04 -10.71 -9.72
N ASN A 208 26.01 -10.42 -11.03
CA ASN A 208 27.18 -10.29 -11.90
C ASN A 208 28.08 -11.54 -11.83
N VAL A 209 27.49 -12.70 -12.10
CA VAL A 209 28.13 -14.02 -12.13
C VAL A 209 27.66 -14.81 -13.34
N SER A 210 28.31 -15.93 -13.65
CA SER A 210 27.82 -16.86 -14.68
C SER A 210 26.67 -17.73 -14.17
N VAL A 211 25.90 -18.33 -15.08
CA VAL A 211 24.82 -19.29 -14.76
C VAL A 211 25.33 -20.46 -13.90
N GLU A 212 26.52 -20.98 -14.21
CA GLU A 212 27.09 -22.10 -13.45
C GLU A 212 27.51 -21.66 -12.04
N GLN A 213 28.10 -20.47 -11.89
CA GLN A 213 28.38 -19.89 -10.57
C GLN A 213 27.11 -19.66 -9.74
N LEU A 214 26.01 -19.22 -10.37
CA LEU A 214 24.73 -19.09 -9.70
C LEU A 214 24.23 -20.44 -9.16
N LYS A 215 24.26 -21.48 -10.01
CA LYS A 215 23.85 -22.84 -9.60
C LYS A 215 24.71 -23.39 -8.48
N ASP A 216 26.01 -23.14 -8.52
CA ASP A 216 26.94 -23.57 -7.47
C ASP A 216 26.69 -22.82 -6.16
N GLY A 217 26.47 -21.50 -6.21
CA GLY A 217 26.06 -20.71 -5.05
C GLY A 217 24.76 -21.22 -4.42
N VAL A 218 23.74 -21.53 -5.24
CA VAL A 218 22.46 -22.08 -4.74
C VAL A 218 22.65 -23.43 -4.04
N ARG A 219 23.55 -24.29 -4.55
CA ARG A 219 23.88 -25.57 -3.92
C ARG A 219 24.64 -25.40 -2.59
N GLU A 220 25.46 -24.35 -2.48
CA GLU A 220 26.32 -24.12 -1.32
C GLU A 220 25.59 -23.42 -0.17
N VAL A 221 24.90 -22.31 -0.45
CA VAL A 221 24.29 -21.44 0.59
C VAL A 221 22.76 -21.47 0.58
N GLY A 222 22.16 -22.18 -0.36
CA GLY A 222 20.71 -22.27 -0.54
C GLY A 222 20.17 -21.25 -1.54
N PRO A 223 18.87 -21.35 -1.88
CA PRO A 223 18.26 -20.58 -2.96
C PRO A 223 17.81 -19.16 -2.58
N THR A 224 17.99 -18.73 -1.33
CA THR A 224 17.50 -17.40 -0.93
C THR A 224 18.39 -16.29 -1.50
N ILE A 225 17.77 -15.25 -2.05
CA ILE A 225 18.46 -14.09 -2.64
C ILE A 225 19.45 -13.51 -1.63
N GLY A 226 19.05 -13.32 -0.36
CA GLY A 226 19.93 -12.76 0.66
C GLY A 226 21.18 -13.61 0.94
N ALA A 227 21.07 -14.94 0.91
CA ALA A 227 22.23 -15.82 1.11
C ALA A 227 23.19 -15.75 -0.08
N LEU A 228 22.65 -15.70 -1.30
CA LEU A 228 23.42 -15.58 -2.54
C LEU A 228 24.12 -14.23 -2.65
N GLU A 229 23.46 -13.13 -2.28
CA GLU A 229 24.09 -11.80 -2.21
C GLU A 229 25.30 -11.80 -1.28
N ASP A 230 25.13 -12.30 -0.05
CA ASP A 230 26.19 -12.36 0.93
C ASP A 230 27.36 -13.24 0.45
N TYR A 231 27.05 -14.36 -0.20
CA TYR A 231 28.03 -15.29 -0.76
C TYR A 231 28.85 -14.62 -1.89
N PHE A 232 28.20 -14.09 -2.92
CA PHE A 232 28.89 -13.51 -4.07
C PHE A 232 29.56 -12.16 -3.77
N GLN A 233 29.08 -11.40 -2.78
CA GLN A 233 29.80 -10.22 -2.30
C GLN A 233 31.10 -10.60 -1.61
N ARG A 234 31.11 -11.64 -0.77
CA ARG A 234 32.34 -12.11 -0.09
C ARG A 234 33.40 -12.57 -1.09
N GLU A 235 33.01 -13.30 -2.13
CA GLU A 235 33.96 -13.75 -3.17
C GLU A 235 34.57 -12.58 -3.95
N LYS A 236 33.79 -11.53 -4.25
CA LYS A 236 34.28 -10.32 -4.92
C LYS A 236 35.28 -9.50 -4.10
N VAL A 237 35.31 -9.66 -2.78
CA VAL A 237 36.29 -8.99 -1.90
C VAL A 237 37.60 -9.78 -1.79
N ILE A 238 37.59 -11.06 -2.14
CA ILE A 238 38.73 -11.98 -1.96
C ILE A 238 39.43 -12.30 -3.31
N GLY A 239 38.77 -12.07 -4.45
CA GLY A 239 39.35 -12.19 -5.80
C GLY A 239 39.98 -10.92 -6.34
#